data_AF-A0A6A5UNG8-F1
#
_entry.id   AF-A0A6A5UNG8-F1
#
_cell.length_a   1.000
_cell.length_b   1.000
_cell.length_c   1.000
_cell.angle_alpha   90.00
_cell.angle_beta   90.00
_cell.angle_gamma   90.00
#
_symmetry.space_group_name_H-M   'P 1'
#
loop_
_entity.id
_entity.type
_entity.pdbx_description
1 polymer ?
#
loop_
_entity_poly.entity_id
_entity_poly.type
_entity_poly.pdbx_seq_one_letter_code
_entity_poly.pdbx_strand_id
1 'polypeptide(L)'
;MHSIVPISKATFLRERVVPASDDDAFNHNKCAYCWDTYDNHPAVRILPCNHVFGYDCFFRHVDDPHGDLCIICRTPLFYLTLDDILRDIQRSIEAAVDRFIITILVGLLCRAVYSCIMQSYALIWITTSFYPASQRLRWLW
;
A
#
# COMPACT_ATOMS: atom_id res chain seq x y z
N MET A 1 27.86 2.92 27.61
CA MET A 1 28.06 2.52 26.20
C MET A 1 27.42 1.16 26.00
N HIS A 2 26.19 1.11 25.48
CA HIS A 2 25.58 -0.16 25.09
C HIS A 2 26.24 -0.61 23.78
N SER A 3 26.89 -1.77 23.80
CA SER A 3 27.44 -2.41 22.61
C SER A 3 26.30 -2.62 21.63
N ILE A 4 26.35 -1.94 20.49
CA ILE A 4 25.46 -2.18 19.35
C ILE A 4 26.00 -3.44 18.68
N VAL A 5 25.69 -4.60 19.26
CA VAL A 5 25.84 -5.86 18.54
C VAL A 5 24.91 -5.75 17.32
N PRO A 6 25.38 -6.03 16.10
CA PRO A 6 24.51 -6.07 14.95
C PRO A 6 23.48 -7.19 15.15
N ILE A 7 22.22 -6.81 15.33
CA ILE A 7 21.08 -7.73 15.51
C ILE A 7 20.25 -7.70 14.22
N SER A 8 19.83 -8.88 13.75
CA SER A 8 18.97 -9.02 12.58
C SER A 8 17.55 -8.50 12.86
N LYS A 9 16.80 -8.12 11.81
CA LYS A 9 15.39 -7.71 11.92
C LYS A 9 14.54 -8.73 12.71
N ALA A 10 14.67 -10.02 12.38
CA ALA A 10 13.91 -11.08 13.05
C ALA A 10 14.26 -11.21 14.54
N THR A 11 15.54 -11.17 14.88
CA THR A 11 16.00 -11.23 16.28
C THR A 11 15.53 -10.00 17.06
N PHE A 12 15.60 -8.82 16.44
CA PHE A 12 15.14 -7.57 17.03
C PHE A 12 13.65 -7.61 17.36
N LEU A 13 12.82 -7.99 16.39
CA LEU A 13 11.37 -8.06 16.56
C LEU A 13 10.96 -9.03 17.68
N ARG A 14 11.73 -10.11 17.87
CA ARG A 14 11.48 -11.11 18.92
C ARG A 14 11.94 -10.67 20.31
N GLU A 15 13.08 -10.01 20.40
CA GLU A 15 13.78 -9.81 21.69
C GLU A 15 13.75 -8.37 22.19
N ARG A 16 13.46 -7.40 21.32
CA ARG A 16 13.59 -5.97 21.61
C ARG A 16 12.29 -5.19 21.48
N VAL A 17 11.22 -5.85 21.06
CA VAL A 17 9.87 -5.30 21.04
C VAL A 17 9.12 -5.92 22.22
N VAL A 18 8.75 -5.09 23.18
CA VAL A 18 8.06 -5.54 24.40
C VAL A 18 6.73 -4.79 24.56
N PRO A 19 5.72 -5.35 25.23
CA PRO A 19 4.51 -4.61 25.57
C PRO A 19 4.89 -3.34 26.37
N ALA A 20 4.26 -2.21 26.03
CA ALA A 20 4.44 -0.99 26.80
C ALA A 20 3.63 -1.05 28.10
N SER A 21 4.12 -0.37 29.12
CA SER A 21 3.44 -0.12 30.39
C SER A 21 2.92 1.32 30.43
N ASP A 22 1.86 1.57 31.21
CA ASP A 22 1.34 2.92 31.45
C ASP A 22 2.37 3.82 32.18
N ASP A 23 3.32 3.21 32.89
CA ASP A 23 4.40 3.90 33.61
C ASP A 23 5.62 4.22 32.72
N ASP A 24 5.61 3.84 31.43
CA ASP A 24 6.73 4.10 30.52
C ASP A 24 6.86 5.60 30.23
N ALA A 25 8.06 6.16 30.38
CA ALA A 25 8.32 7.60 30.27
C ALA A 25 7.90 8.23 28.92
N PHE A 26 7.84 7.44 27.84
CA PHE A 26 7.45 7.87 26.50
C PHE A 26 6.02 7.43 26.11
N ASN A 27 5.26 6.88 27.05
CA ASN A 27 3.86 6.53 26.83
C ASN A 27 2.98 7.76 27.09
N HIS A 28 2.69 8.53 26.04
CA HIS A 28 1.79 9.69 26.11
C HIS A 28 0.34 9.35 25.75
N ASN A 29 -0.07 8.07 25.85
CA ASN A 29 -1.37 7.57 25.40
C ASN A 29 -1.71 7.86 23.93
N LYS A 30 -0.69 8.13 23.10
CA LYS A 30 -0.83 8.40 21.67
C LYS A 30 0.31 7.81 20.88
N CYS A 31 0.01 7.13 19.79
CA CYS A 31 1.01 6.60 18.89
C CYS A 31 1.63 7.71 18.02
N ALA A 32 2.96 7.80 18.00
CA ALA A 32 3.68 8.78 17.17
C ALA A 32 3.59 8.56 15.64
N TYR A 33 3.05 7.41 15.20
CA TYR A 33 2.90 7.08 13.77
C TYR A 33 1.53 7.51 13.23
N CYS A 34 0.44 7.06 13.84
CA CYS A 34 -0.93 7.35 13.39
C CYS A 34 -1.64 8.45 14.20
N TRP A 35 -1.07 8.88 15.34
CA TRP A 35 -1.65 9.86 16.26
C TRP A 35 -2.91 9.40 17.03
N ASP A 36 -3.32 8.14 16.87
CA ASP A 36 -4.43 7.53 17.61
C ASP A 36 -4.03 7.08 19.02
N THR A 37 -5.03 6.85 19.88
CA THR A 37 -4.84 6.31 21.24
C THR A 37 -4.55 4.81 21.20
N TYR A 38 -3.93 4.29 22.27
CA TYR A 38 -3.61 2.87 22.40
C TYR A 38 -4.81 1.99 22.76
N ASP A 39 -6.00 2.57 22.92
CA ASP A 39 -7.25 1.80 23.04
C ASP A 39 -7.61 1.10 21.73
N ASN A 40 -7.24 1.70 20.60
CA ASN A 40 -7.52 1.19 19.26
C ASN A 40 -6.46 0.19 18.76
N HIS A 41 -5.25 0.22 19.33
CA HIS A 41 -4.19 -0.75 19.03
C HIS A 41 -3.22 -0.89 20.22
N PRO A 42 -2.79 -2.11 20.58
CA PRO A 42 -1.88 -2.33 21.70
C PRO A 42 -0.58 -1.53 21.59
N ALA A 43 -0.09 -0.98 22.70
CA ALA A 43 1.17 -0.25 22.73
C ALA A 43 2.37 -1.21 22.87
N VAL A 44 3.43 -0.95 22.12
CA VAL A 44 4.73 -1.63 22.23
C VAL A 44 5.84 -0.62 22.51
N ARG A 45 6.73 -0.99 23.41
CA ARG A 45 7.96 -0.27 23.70
C ARG A 45 9.13 -0.95 23.01
N ILE A 46 10.02 -0.12 22.45
CA ILE A 46 11.14 -0.59 21.66
C ILE A 46 12.46 -0.37 22.39
N LEU A 47 13.22 -1.42 22.57
CA LEU A 47 14.61 -1.35 23.02
C LEU A 47 15.52 -1.19 21.78
N PRO A 48 16.51 -0.27 21.76
CA PRO A 48 17.17 0.34 22.91
C PRO A 48 16.66 1.73 23.31
N CYS A 49 15.81 2.38 22.51
CA CYS A 49 15.48 3.80 22.69
C CYS A 49 14.31 4.07 23.66
N ASN A 50 13.57 3.04 24.09
CA ASN A 50 12.39 3.10 24.95
C ASN A 50 11.20 3.90 24.40
N HIS A 51 11.19 4.25 23.11
CA HIS A 51 10.04 4.86 22.48
C HIS A 51 8.88 3.87 22.33
N VAL A 52 7.66 4.40 22.44
CA VAL A 52 6.41 3.63 22.43
C VAL A 52 5.63 3.90 21.14
N PHE A 53 5.14 2.83 20.52
CA PHE A 53 4.38 2.86 19.27
C PHE A 53 3.17 1.94 19.38
N GLY A 54 2.17 2.10 18.50
CA GLY A 54 1.13 1.09 18.34
C GLY A 54 1.73 -0.14 17.67
N TYR A 55 1.34 -1.34 18.11
CA TYR A 55 1.86 -2.62 17.61
C TYR A 55 1.80 -2.66 16.08
N ASP A 56 0.61 -2.53 15.49
CA ASP A 56 0.44 -2.61 14.03
C ASP A 56 1.19 -1.49 13.30
N CYS A 57 1.18 -0.29 13.85
CA CYS A 57 1.86 0.87 13.27
C CYS A 57 3.38 0.67 13.25
N PHE A 58 3.93 0.09 14.31
CA PHE A 58 5.35 -0.22 14.39
C PHE A 58 5.75 -1.28 13.36
N PHE A 59 4.97 -2.37 13.20
CA PHE A 59 5.28 -3.40 12.21
C PHE A 59 5.18 -2.87 10.77
N ARG A 60 4.21 -1.98 10.48
CA ARG A 60 4.15 -1.28 9.18
C ARG A 60 5.43 -0.48 8.93
N HIS A 61 5.87 0.32 9.90
CA HIS A 61 7.11 1.09 9.78
C HIS A 61 8.33 0.19 9.56
N VAL A 62 8.44 -0.92 10.28
CA VAL A 62 9.56 -1.86 10.13
C VAL A 62 9.59 -2.54 8.75
N ASP A 63 8.45 -2.64 8.08
CA ASP A 63 8.32 -3.18 6.72
C ASP A 63 8.49 -2.11 5.62
N ASP A 64 8.49 -0.83 5.98
CA ASP A 64 8.74 0.27 5.05
C ASP A 64 10.23 0.42 4.72
N PRO A 65 10.56 1.02 3.56
CA PRO A 65 11.92 1.43 3.24
C PRO A 65 12.45 2.36 4.33
N HIS A 66 13.61 2.03 4.92
CA HIS A 66 14.20 2.70 6.08
C HIS A 66 13.50 2.43 7.43
N GLY A 67 12.76 1.33 7.53
CA GLY A 67 12.18 0.81 8.77
C GLY A 67 13.19 0.34 9.82
N ASP A 68 14.49 0.40 9.50
CA ASP A 68 15.60 0.04 10.38
C ASP A 68 15.91 1.11 11.44
N LEU A 69 15.32 2.30 11.34
CA LEU A 69 15.54 3.41 12.26
C LEU A 69 14.27 3.72 13.08
N CYS A 70 14.44 4.14 14.34
CA CYS A 70 13.33 4.66 15.13
C CYS A 70 12.77 5.96 14.53
N ILE A 71 11.44 6.07 14.39
CA ILE A 71 10.78 7.28 13.84
C ILE A 71 11.09 8.54 14.65
N ILE A 72 11.20 8.40 15.99
CA ILE A 72 11.34 9.55 16.90
C ILE A 72 12.81 9.99 17.00
N CYS A 73 13.71 9.08 17.37
CA CYS A 73 15.11 9.44 17.64
C CYS A 73 16.11 8.98 16.59
N ARG A 74 15.66 8.30 15.53
CA ARG A 74 16.51 7.73 14.47
C ARG A 74 17.62 6.79 14.97
N THR A 75 17.48 6.26 16.18
CA THR A 75 18.39 5.24 16.68
C THR A 75 18.22 3.98 15.82
N PRO A 76 19.32 3.36 15.35
CA PRO A 76 19.26 2.09 14.64
C PRO A 76 18.63 1.02 15.50
N LEU A 77 17.61 0.36 14.95
CA LEU A 77 16.88 -0.72 15.60
C LEU A 77 17.55 -2.06 15.29
N PHE A 78 17.76 -2.33 14.01
CA PHE A 78 18.40 -3.54 13.51
C PHE A 78 19.23 -3.21 12.26
N TYR A 79 20.03 -4.17 11.82
CA TYR A 79 20.74 -4.05 10.54
C TYR A 79 20.02 -4.87 9.47
N LEU A 80 19.95 -4.29 8.27
CA LEU A 80 19.45 -4.99 7.11
C LEU A 80 20.48 -6.03 6.66
N THR A 81 20.04 -7.27 6.55
CA THR A 81 20.84 -8.31 5.91
C THR A 81 20.67 -8.26 4.40
N LEU A 82 21.59 -8.89 3.67
CA LEU A 82 21.44 -9.00 2.21
C LEU A 82 20.11 -9.67 1.83
N ASP A 83 19.66 -10.66 2.60
CA ASP A 83 18.39 -11.35 2.36
C ASP A 83 17.17 -10.45 2.58
N ASP A 84 17.26 -9.47 3.49
CA ASP A 84 16.19 -8.48 3.69
C ASP A 84 16.13 -7.53 2.49
N ILE A 85 17.30 -7.06 2.03
CA ILE A 85 17.41 -6.17 0.86
C ILE A 85 16.88 -6.89 -0.40
N LEU A 86 17.27 -8.15 -0.61
CA LEU A 86 16.81 -8.94 -1.75
C LEU A 86 15.29 -9.14 -1.71
N ARG A 87 14.71 -9.38 -0.53
CA ARG A 87 13.25 -9.49 -0.36
C ARG A 87 12.53 -8.19 -0.67
N ASP A 88 13.06 -7.05 -0.27
CA ASP A 88 12.46 -5.75 -0.58
C ASP A 88 12.53 -5.42 -2.08
N ILE A 89 13.63 -5.77 -2.74
CA ILE A 89 13.76 -5.68 -4.20
C ILE A 89 12.72 -6.60 -4.86
N GLN A 90 12.60 -7.84 -4.41
CA GLN A 90 11.63 -8.79 -4.96
C GLN A 90 10.20 -8.29 -4.83
N ARG A 91 9.79 -7.82 -3.65
CA ARG A 91 8.45 -7.22 -3.44
C ARG A 91 8.21 -6.00 -4.33
N SER A 92 9.23 -5.17 -4.51
CA SER A 92 9.15 -4.00 -5.39
C SER A 92 8.94 -4.41 -6.84
N ILE A 93 9.60 -5.48 -7.29
CA ILE A 93 9.41 -6.05 -8.64
C ILE A 93 8.01 -6.63 -8.78
N GLU A 94 7.54 -7.43 -7.82
CA GLU A 94 6.19 -8.01 -7.83
C GLU A 94 5.12 -6.92 -7.92
N ALA A 95 5.21 -5.88 -7.09
CA ALA A 95 4.29 -4.75 -7.13
C ALA A 95 4.33 -3.97 -8.46
N ALA A 96 5.51 -3.86 -9.09
CA ALA A 96 5.65 -3.23 -10.40
C ALA A 96 5.04 -4.08 -11.52
N VAL A 97 5.25 -5.39 -11.47
CA VAL A 97 4.66 -6.36 -12.41
C VAL A 97 3.14 -6.36 -12.29
N ASP A 98 2.59 -6.37 -11.08
CA ASP A 98 1.14 -6.32 -10.85
C ASP A 98 0.53 -5.05 -11.44
N ARG A 99 1.13 -3.88 -11.19
CA ARG A 99 0.68 -2.61 -11.78
C ARG A 99 0.75 -2.63 -13.30
N PHE A 100 1.79 -3.23 -13.87
CA PHE A 100 1.95 -3.34 -15.32
C PHE A 100 0.87 -4.24 -15.93
N ILE A 101 0.62 -5.41 -15.35
CA ILE A 101 -0.44 -6.34 -15.78
C ILE A 101 -1.81 -5.66 -15.73
N ILE A 102 -2.14 -5.01 -14.61
CA ILE A 102 -3.41 -4.28 -14.46
C ILE A 102 -3.54 -3.21 -15.55
N THR A 103 -2.48 -2.45 -15.80
CA THR A 103 -2.50 -1.39 -16.82
C THR A 103 -2.76 -1.96 -18.22
N ILE A 104 -2.12 -3.08 -18.57
CA ILE A 104 -2.36 -3.76 -19.85
C ILE A 104 -3.79 -4.27 -19.95
N LEU A 105 -4.28 -4.97 -18.92
CA LEU A 105 -5.63 -5.55 -18.91
C LEU A 105 -6.70 -4.46 -19.03
N VAL A 106 -6.58 -3.37 -18.27
CA VAL A 106 -7.48 -2.21 -18.38
C VAL A 106 -7.39 -1.59 -19.78
N GLY A 107 -6.19 -1.42 -20.33
CA GLY A 107 -6.00 -0.92 -21.69
C GLY A 107 -6.67 -1.78 -22.76
N LEU A 108 -6.58 -3.11 -22.65
CA LEU A 108 -7.23 -4.05 -23.57
C LEU A 108 -8.75 -4.02 -23.45
N LEU A 109 -9.28 -3.96 -22.22
CA LEU A 109 -10.72 -3.83 -21.97
C LEU A 109 -11.26 -2.51 -22.54
N CYS A 110 -10.57 -1.39 -22.31
CA CYS A 110 -10.95 -0.09 -22.87
C CYS A 110 -10.99 -0.12 -24.40
N ARG A 111 -10.00 -0.76 -25.06
CA ARG A 111 -10.00 -0.92 -26.52
C ARG A 111 -11.18 -1.76 -27.01
N ALA A 112 -11.48 -2.88 -26.36
CA ALA A 112 -12.60 -3.74 -26.73
C ALA A 112 -13.94 -3.01 -26.61
N VAL A 113 -14.16 -2.30 -25.49
CA VAL A 113 -15.38 -1.50 -25.27
C VAL A 113 -15.51 -0.40 -26.32
N TYR A 114 -14.44 0.33 -26.61
CA TYR A 114 -14.44 1.37 -27.63
C TYR A 114 -14.81 0.81 -29.02
N SER A 115 -14.22 -0.32 -29.40
CA SER A 115 -14.55 -0.99 -30.67
C SER A 115 -16.03 -1.40 -30.76
N CYS A 116 -16.61 -1.96 -29.69
CA CYS A 116 -18.04 -2.31 -29.65
C CYS A 116 -18.95 -1.08 -29.78
N ILE A 117 -18.61 0.02 -29.11
CA ILE A 117 -19.36 1.28 -29.20
C ILE A 117 -19.31 1.82 -30.63
N MET A 118 -18.14 1.87 -31.25
CA MET A 118 -17.98 2.36 -32.62
C MET A 118 -18.72 1.49 -33.65
N GLN A 119 -18.73 0.17 -33.49
CA GLN A 119 -19.53 -0.73 -34.33
C GLN A 119 -21.04 -0.47 -34.18
N SER A 120 -21.51 -0.21 -32.96
CA SER A 120 -22.91 0.11 -32.70
C SER A 120 -23.33 1.42 -33.38
N TYR A 121 -22.49 2.47 -33.29
CA TYR A 121 -22.72 3.73 -34.00
C TYR A 121 -22.72 3.56 -35.52
N ALA A 122 -21.85 2.73 -36.07
CA ALA A 122 -21.81 2.45 -37.50
C ALA A 122 -23.11 1.77 -37.99
N LEU A 123 -23.64 0.80 -37.22
CA LEU A 123 -24.92 0.14 -37.53
C LEU A 123 -26.10 1.12 -37.46
N ILE A 124 -26.14 1.99 -36.44
CA ILE A 124 -27.15 3.05 -36.33
C ILE A 124 -27.07 4.00 -37.54
N TRP A 125 -25.87 4.38 -37.96
CA TRP A 125 -25.68 5.30 -39.09
C TRP A 125 -26.12 4.67 -40.43
N ILE A 126 -25.80 3.40 -40.67
CA ILE A 126 -26.24 2.66 -41.86
C ILE A 126 -27.77 2.55 -41.88
N THR A 127 -28.38 2.11 -40.77
CA THR A 127 -29.84 1.94 -40.70
C THR A 127 -30.56 3.27 -40.92
N THR A 128 -30.11 4.35 -40.28
CA THR A 128 -30.73 5.68 -40.44
C THR A 128 -30.52 6.31 -41.82
N SER A 129 -29.40 6.02 -42.49
CA SER A 129 -29.07 6.57 -43.82
C SER A 129 -29.73 5.80 -44.98
N PHE A 130 -29.98 4.49 -44.80
CA PHE A 130 -30.68 3.65 -45.76
C PHE A 130 -32.18 3.51 -45.50
N TYR A 131 -32.72 4.17 -44.46
CA TYR A 131 -34.16 4.28 -44.28
C TYR A 131 -34.74 5.02 -45.49
N PRO A 132 -35.53 4.36 -46.35
CA PRO A 132 -35.99 4.96 -47.58
C PRO A 132 -36.90 6.16 -47.26
N ALA A 133 -36.60 7.31 -47.88
CA ALA A 133 -37.39 8.54 -47.75
C ALA A 133 -38.88 8.34 -48.11
N SER A 134 -39.24 7.22 -48.75
CA SER A 134 -40.61 6.84 -49.10
C SER A 134 -41.53 6.54 -47.92
N GLN A 135 -41.02 6.39 -46.68
CA GLN A 135 -41.88 6.26 -45.49
C GLN A 135 -42.06 7.54 -44.66
N ARG A 136 -41.38 8.65 -44.98
CA ARG A 136 -41.54 9.92 -44.25
C ARG A 136 -42.87 10.64 -44.50
N LEU A 137 -43.61 10.30 -45.56
CA LEU A 137 -44.83 11.03 -45.95
C LEU A 137 -46.14 10.37 -45.51
N ARG A 138 -46.11 9.25 -44.77
CA ARG A 138 -47.33 8.51 -44.39
C ARG A 138 -47.97 8.93 -43.04
N TRP A 139 -47.40 9.92 -42.36
CA TRP A 139 -47.86 10.37 -41.02
C TRP A 139 -48.28 11.85 -40.98
N LEU A 140 -48.54 12.48 -42.14
CA LEU A 140 -48.98 13.87 -42.25
C LEU A 140 -50.43 14.03 -42.76
N TRP A 141 -51.22 12.96 -42.77
CA TRP A 141 -52.66 12.99 -43.08
C TRP A 141 -53.43 12.09 -42.14
#